data_AF-A0A369H128-F1
#
_entry.id   AF-A0A369H128-F1
#
_cell.length_a   1.000
_cell.length_b   1.000
_cell.length_c   1.000
_cell.angle_alpha   90.00
_cell.angle_beta   90.00
_cell.angle_gamma   90.00
#
_symmetry.space_group_name_H-M   'P 1'
#
loop_
_entity.id
_entity.type
_entity.pdbx_description
1 polymer ?
#
loop_
_entity_poly.entity_id
_entity_poly.type
_entity_poly.pdbx_seq_one_letter_code
_entity_poly.pdbx_strand_id
1 'polypeptide(L)'
;SAMARYSKIESSPWKETDSSPVRDSSDGDETPIPPRRSTHLALHSVLLAINLLILFLNAYTWLAIERNADPHSATPFRNVISYEARPFDVKAIYLNNGTLNPHKSTSLNGPPRESLEQAWDKLMKHQNVRVPESELGQYTGDDNIVKLTDGSGYYTTVAVFHGLHCVRRLHHAIYADHYYPGLSEEETFLLKRHTEHCIDWLRQYVQCNADTTLIPIQWAADSPGPVSTDKGKHQCVVWEPIYEWMAEHSFDPFEPGLLVHPTFGNPYENSTDHGHSLGIAPLGKGGLLHEHERKWPSLHTTAHVVVLALASWGLFSLCLAVAQRITARQWLFSSPLPDPYHPETLEPGRNTCHCGNTIKEALSRGCVYDTMATAWLPPYCRDAKLTAEFDKSGPGPNGQWSYFADEAGTQPLTTTQMASLGETGGSFWASRDWHIVHCLFYWQKYVRMRETGVVMEERFDSIHHVRHCSRLIRNPVPDHFFLIEVPVRMNSSMDEE
;
A
#
# COMPACT_ATOMS: atom_id res chain seq x y z
N SER A 1 0.28 23.98 -68.99
CA SER A 1 0.01 25.34 -69.50
C SER A 1 -1.00 26.06 -68.62
N ALA A 2 -1.01 27.39 -68.73
CA ALA A 2 -1.90 28.41 -68.10
C ALA A 2 -3.28 27.93 -67.60
N MET A 3 -3.78 28.34 -66.41
CA MET A 3 -4.17 29.70 -65.97
C MET A 3 -5.24 30.41 -66.84
N ALA A 4 -6.45 30.57 -66.28
CA ALA A 4 -7.37 31.75 -66.37
C ALA A 4 -8.71 31.32 -65.70
N ARG A 5 -9.34 31.99 -64.72
CA ARG A 5 -9.71 33.40 -64.46
C ARG A 5 -11.16 33.76 -64.88
N TYR A 6 -11.95 34.16 -63.86
CA TYR A 6 -12.86 35.32 -63.80
C TYR A 6 -14.38 35.25 -64.11
N SER A 7 -15.14 35.73 -63.11
CA SER A 7 -16.32 36.63 -63.10
C SER A 7 -17.67 36.31 -63.80
N LYS A 8 -18.69 36.03 -62.98
CA LYS A 8 -19.80 36.95 -62.57
C LYS A 8 -20.48 37.84 -63.64
N ILE A 9 -21.81 37.71 -63.82
CA ILE A 9 -22.83 38.68 -64.32
C ILE A 9 -24.18 37.93 -64.51
N GLU A 10 -25.41 38.47 -64.40
CA GLU A 10 -26.05 39.51 -63.55
C GLU A 10 -27.59 39.42 -63.70
N SER A 11 -28.42 39.76 -62.68
CA SER A 11 -29.83 40.17 -62.90
C SER A 11 -30.54 40.81 -61.67
N SER A 12 -31.02 42.05 -61.84
CA SER A 12 -32.09 42.72 -61.07
C SER A 12 -33.45 42.47 -61.77
N PRO A 13 -34.68 42.80 -61.23
CA PRO A 13 -35.18 44.20 -61.31
C PRO A 13 -36.37 44.66 -60.38
N TRP A 14 -36.60 46.00 -60.31
CA TRP A 14 -37.86 46.76 -59.97
C TRP A 14 -38.46 46.66 -58.54
N LYS A 15 -39.20 47.62 -57.91
CA LYS A 15 -39.58 49.07 -58.02
C LYS A 15 -40.01 49.50 -56.58
N GLU A 16 -39.74 50.65 -55.96
CA GLU A 16 -39.93 52.11 -56.26
C GLU A 16 -41.34 52.69 -55.92
N THR A 17 -41.39 53.99 -55.56
CA THR A 17 -42.53 54.88 -55.15
C THR A 17 -42.91 54.92 -53.64
N ASP A 18 -43.22 56.06 -53.00
CA ASP A 18 -43.30 57.47 -53.47
C ASP A 18 -43.14 58.56 -52.36
N SER A 19 -43.07 59.83 -52.81
CA SER A 19 -43.36 61.12 -52.15
C SER A 19 -42.23 61.90 -51.46
N SER A 20 -42.28 63.24 -51.59
CA SER A 20 -41.19 64.22 -51.35
C SER A 20 -41.71 65.45 -50.56
N PRO A 21 -41.06 66.63 -50.57
CA PRO A 21 -39.89 67.06 -49.78
C PRO A 21 -40.19 68.29 -48.85
N VAL A 22 -39.15 68.93 -48.24
CA VAL A 22 -39.00 70.39 -47.91
C VAL A 22 -38.55 70.76 -46.47
N ARG A 23 -37.38 71.43 -46.40
CA ARG A 23 -36.84 72.47 -45.45
C ARG A 23 -36.82 72.30 -43.91
N ASP A 24 -35.57 72.28 -43.40
CA ASP A 24 -34.93 73.31 -42.56
C ASP A 24 -35.61 73.83 -41.25
N SER A 25 -35.06 73.44 -40.09
CA SER A 25 -34.75 74.36 -38.96
C SER A 25 -33.99 73.68 -37.79
N SER A 26 -32.84 74.25 -37.42
CA SER A 26 -32.23 74.41 -36.07
C SER A 26 -32.49 73.44 -34.88
N ASP A 27 -31.38 73.15 -34.19
CA ASP A 27 -31.20 72.83 -32.75
C ASP A 27 -31.69 71.48 -32.17
N GLY A 28 -30.71 70.71 -31.70
CA GLY A 28 -30.86 69.50 -30.88
C GLY A 28 -29.50 69.07 -30.31
N ASP A 29 -29.26 69.37 -29.04
CA ASP A 29 -28.04 69.06 -28.29
C ASP A 29 -27.96 67.57 -27.94
N GLU A 30 -26.92 66.86 -28.40
CA GLU A 30 -26.59 65.50 -27.95
C GLU A 30 -25.14 65.41 -27.44
N THR A 31 -25.00 65.27 -26.13
CA THR A 31 -23.71 65.04 -25.46
C THR A 31 -23.22 63.59 -25.62
N PRO A 32 -21.93 63.32 -25.91
CA PRO A 32 -21.45 61.95 -26.07
C PRO A 32 -21.31 61.20 -24.74
N ILE A 33 -21.94 60.03 -24.62
CA ILE A 33 -21.78 59.13 -23.47
C ILE A 33 -20.41 58.45 -23.51
N PRO A 34 -19.56 58.54 -22.45
CA PRO A 34 -18.24 57.93 -22.46
C PRO A 34 -18.29 56.39 -22.27
N PRO A 35 -17.34 55.63 -22.87
CA PRO A 35 -17.39 54.16 -22.93
C PRO A 35 -16.95 53.50 -21.61
N ARG A 36 -17.81 53.53 -20.61
CA ARG A 36 -17.57 53.04 -19.23
C ARG A 36 -17.27 51.53 -19.10
N ARG A 37 -17.34 50.74 -20.18
CA ARG A 37 -17.16 49.27 -20.17
C ARG A 37 -15.71 48.79 -20.33
N SER A 38 -14.84 49.57 -20.98
CA SER A 38 -13.47 49.14 -21.31
C SER A 38 -12.54 49.07 -20.08
N THR A 39 -12.64 50.07 -19.21
CA THR A 39 -11.78 50.20 -18.02
C THR A 39 -11.99 49.08 -16.99
N HIS A 40 -13.23 48.61 -16.82
CA HIS A 40 -13.53 47.49 -15.92
C HIS A 40 -12.92 46.16 -16.41
N LEU A 41 -12.97 45.89 -17.72
CA LEU A 41 -12.36 44.68 -18.27
C LEU A 41 -10.84 44.71 -18.10
N ALA A 42 -10.20 45.83 -18.41
CA ALA A 42 -8.76 46.02 -18.20
C ALA A 42 -8.36 45.84 -16.73
N LEU A 43 -9.12 46.42 -15.78
CA LEU A 43 -8.87 46.27 -14.35
C LEU A 43 -8.99 44.80 -13.91
N HIS A 44 -10.02 44.08 -14.34
CA HIS A 44 -10.18 42.66 -14.01
C HIS A 44 -9.10 41.78 -14.65
N SER A 45 -8.64 42.07 -15.87
CA SER A 45 -7.49 41.39 -16.49
C SER A 45 -6.19 41.61 -15.73
N VAL A 46 -5.92 42.84 -15.27
CA VAL A 46 -4.74 43.15 -14.43
C VAL A 46 -4.81 42.44 -13.08
N LEU A 47 -5.96 42.46 -12.42
CA LEU A 47 -6.17 41.75 -11.15
C LEU A 47 -6.01 40.22 -11.32
N LEU A 48 -6.52 39.65 -12.41
CA LEU A 48 -6.32 38.23 -12.73
C LEU A 48 -4.84 37.90 -12.94
N ALA A 49 -4.11 38.71 -13.71
CA ALA A 49 -2.67 38.52 -13.94
C ALA A 49 -1.86 38.59 -12.63
N ILE A 50 -2.18 39.53 -11.74
CA ILE A 50 -1.55 39.63 -10.41
C ILE A 50 -1.82 38.39 -9.56
N ASN A 51 -3.07 37.91 -9.53
CA ASN A 51 -3.42 36.70 -8.77
C ASN A 51 -2.75 35.44 -9.34
N LEU A 52 -2.66 35.29 -10.66
CA LEU A 52 -1.94 34.20 -11.31
C LEU A 52 -0.43 34.25 -11.05
N LEU A 53 0.17 35.45 -11.01
CA LEU A 53 1.58 35.63 -10.64
C LEU A 53 1.82 35.26 -9.17
N ILE A 54 0.97 35.71 -8.25
CA ILE A 54 1.06 35.37 -6.82
C ILE A 54 0.89 33.85 -6.63
N LEU A 55 -0.07 33.22 -7.31
CA LEU A 55 -0.26 31.77 -7.28
C LEU A 55 0.96 31.02 -7.82
N PHE A 56 1.52 31.46 -8.96
CA PHE A 56 2.73 30.87 -9.53
C PHE A 56 3.93 31.01 -8.60
N LEU A 57 4.14 32.18 -8.00
CA LEU A 57 5.23 32.41 -7.05
C LEU A 57 5.07 31.57 -5.78
N ASN A 58 3.86 31.45 -5.23
CA ASN A 58 3.59 30.59 -4.07
C ASN A 58 3.72 29.10 -4.40
N ALA A 59 3.25 28.66 -5.57
CA ALA A 59 3.43 27.27 -6.01
C ALA A 59 4.92 26.97 -6.27
N TYR A 60 5.67 27.90 -6.84
CA TYR A 60 7.10 27.77 -7.05
C TYR A 60 7.88 27.75 -5.73
N THR A 61 7.58 28.62 -4.77
CA THR A 61 8.23 28.58 -3.45
C THR A 61 7.82 27.36 -2.65
N TRP A 62 6.55 26.94 -2.69
CA TRP A 62 6.11 25.69 -2.07
C TRP A 62 6.86 24.49 -2.64
N LEU A 63 6.85 24.31 -3.97
CA LEU A 63 7.57 23.21 -4.64
C LEU A 63 9.08 23.28 -4.44
N ALA A 64 9.67 24.47 -4.34
CA ALA A 64 11.09 24.64 -4.01
C ALA A 64 11.39 24.34 -2.53
N ILE A 65 10.46 24.59 -1.62
CA ILE A 65 10.57 24.21 -0.21
C ILE A 65 10.40 22.69 -0.07
N GLU A 66 9.33 22.09 -0.62
CA GLU A 66 9.10 20.64 -0.64
C GLU A 66 10.28 19.87 -1.24
N ARG A 67 10.81 20.33 -2.38
CA ARG A 67 11.93 19.67 -3.07
C ARG A 67 13.28 19.83 -2.37
N ASN A 68 13.42 20.82 -1.48
CA ASN A 68 14.61 21.01 -0.64
C ASN A 68 14.39 20.55 0.82
N ALA A 69 13.16 20.20 1.20
CA ALA A 69 12.80 19.59 2.47
C ALA A 69 13.16 18.10 2.45
N ASP A 70 14.46 17.84 2.35
CA ASP A 70 15.03 16.53 2.63
C ASP A 70 14.61 16.13 4.06
N PRO A 71 13.86 15.02 4.27
CA PRO A 71 13.48 14.58 5.61
C PRO A 71 14.70 14.22 6.48
N HIS A 72 15.88 14.02 5.89
CA HIS A 72 17.15 13.84 6.60
C HIS A 72 17.85 15.16 6.95
N SER A 73 17.29 16.33 6.61
CA SER A 73 17.95 17.64 6.79
C SER A 73 18.24 18.02 8.25
N ALA A 74 17.57 17.36 9.19
CA ALA A 74 17.74 17.52 10.64
C ALA A 74 18.59 16.40 11.29
N THR A 75 19.24 15.54 10.50
CA THR A 75 20.12 14.48 11.02
C THR A 75 21.59 14.92 10.99
N PRO A 76 22.43 14.48 11.94
CA PRO A 76 23.86 14.83 11.95
C PRO A 76 24.64 14.23 10.76
N PHE A 77 24.07 13.21 10.09
CA PHE A 77 24.69 12.52 8.96
C PHE A 77 24.69 13.31 7.64
N ARG A 78 23.98 14.45 7.57
CA ARG A 78 23.78 15.21 6.33
C ARG A 78 25.07 15.53 5.56
N ASN A 79 26.17 15.75 6.28
CA ASN A 79 27.45 16.15 5.68
C ASN A 79 28.40 14.98 5.36
N VAL A 80 28.07 13.76 5.82
CA VAL A 80 28.91 12.54 5.62
C VAL A 80 28.24 11.50 4.72
N ILE A 81 26.92 11.56 4.54
CA ILE A 81 26.19 10.61 3.70
C ILE A 81 26.49 10.82 2.21
N SER A 82 26.82 9.73 1.51
CA SER A 82 26.99 9.68 0.06
C SER A 82 26.54 8.33 -0.48
N TYR A 83 26.30 8.24 -1.79
CA TYR A 83 25.70 7.06 -2.42
C TYR A 83 26.56 6.53 -3.57
N GLU A 84 26.60 5.21 -3.71
CA GLU A 84 27.26 4.49 -4.80
C GLU A 84 26.33 3.43 -5.41
N ALA A 85 26.54 3.09 -6.69
CA ALA A 85 25.78 2.05 -7.39
C ALA A 85 26.59 0.75 -7.46
N ARG A 86 26.20 -0.28 -6.70
CA ARG A 86 26.92 -1.57 -6.61
C ARG A 86 25.98 -2.78 -6.64
N PRO A 87 26.42 -3.94 -7.13
CA PRO A 87 25.68 -5.20 -7.01
C PRO A 87 25.81 -5.77 -5.58
N PHE A 88 24.83 -6.56 -5.14
CA PHE A 88 24.93 -7.33 -3.90
C PHE A 88 25.72 -8.64 -4.09
N ASP A 89 26.52 -9.03 -3.09
CA ASP A 89 27.12 -10.38 -3.04
C ASP A 89 26.11 -11.39 -2.49
N VAL A 90 25.27 -11.93 -3.37
CA VAL A 90 24.27 -12.96 -3.08
C VAL A 90 24.76 -14.40 -3.30
N LYS A 91 26.09 -14.64 -3.34
CA LYS A 91 26.64 -16.00 -3.42
C LYS A 91 26.11 -16.89 -2.29
N ALA A 92 25.82 -18.15 -2.61
CA ALA A 92 25.37 -19.15 -1.65
C ALA A 92 26.36 -19.32 -0.48
N ILE A 93 25.84 -19.49 0.73
CA ILE A 93 26.65 -19.65 1.95
C ILE A 93 27.16 -21.08 2.08
N TYR A 94 26.32 -22.04 1.69
CA TYR A 94 26.64 -23.46 1.65
C TYR A 94 26.78 -23.91 0.20
N LEU A 95 27.70 -24.85 -0.04
CA LEU A 95 27.80 -25.62 -1.27
C LEU A 95 26.87 -26.85 -1.18
N ASN A 96 26.59 -27.50 -2.31
CA ASN A 96 25.67 -28.65 -2.40
C ASN A 96 26.10 -29.86 -1.54
N ASN A 97 27.36 -29.92 -1.09
CA ASN A 97 27.90 -30.92 -0.16
C ASN A 97 27.71 -30.56 1.33
N GLY A 98 27.01 -29.46 1.65
CA GLY A 98 26.81 -28.94 3.01
C GLY A 98 27.98 -28.16 3.60
N THR A 99 29.12 -28.05 2.91
CA THR A 99 30.28 -27.26 3.40
C THR A 99 30.10 -25.77 3.11
N LEU A 100 30.75 -24.92 3.92
CA LEU A 100 30.77 -23.47 3.67
C LEU A 100 31.45 -23.13 2.34
N ASN A 101 30.91 -22.15 1.63
CA ASN A 101 31.45 -21.65 0.38
C ASN A 101 32.70 -20.77 0.63
N PRO A 102 33.93 -21.21 0.24
CA PRO A 102 35.16 -20.45 0.46
C PRO A 102 35.26 -19.19 -0.41
N HIS A 103 34.37 -19.02 -1.39
CA HIS A 103 34.34 -17.87 -2.29
C HIS A 103 33.29 -16.81 -1.92
N LYS A 104 32.61 -16.94 -0.77
CA LYS A 104 31.75 -15.89 -0.20
C LYS A 104 32.62 -14.77 0.34
N SER A 105 32.40 -13.50 -0.06
CA SER A 105 33.29 -12.41 0.36
C SER A 105 32.98 -11.85 1.74
N THR A 106 31.76 -12.07 2.25
CA THR A 106 31.27 -11.54 3.53
C THR A 106 31.37 -12.59 4.64
N SER A 107 31.99 -12.24 5.77
CA SER A 107 32.15 -13.13 6.93
C SER A 107 30.95 -13.16 7.90
N LEU A 108 29.92 -12.35 7.68
CA LEU A 108 28.81 -12.05 8.61
C LEU A 108 27.66 -13.08 8.66
N ASN A 109 27.80 -14.26 8.03
CA ASN A 109 26.75 -15.30 8.02
C ASN A 109 27.32 -16.73 7.93
N GLY A 110 26.43 -17.74 7.96
CA GLY A 110 26.77 -19.15 8.12
C GLY A 110 26.74 -19.59 9.59
N PRO A 111 27.27 -20.78 9.94
CA PRO A 111 27.20 -21.32 11.28
C PRO A 111 28.09 -20.54 12.26
N PRO A 112 27.76 -20.58 13.57
CA PRO A 112 28.55 -19.96 14.64
C PRO A 112 30.02 -20.37 14.59
N ARG A 113 30.91 -19.39 14.71
CA ARG A 113 32.37 -19.55 14.69
C ARG A 113 33.03 -18.25 15.15
N GLU A 114 34.24 -18.35 15.71
CA GLU A 114 34.97 -17.20 16.26
C GLU A 114 35.12 -16.04 15.24
N SER A 115 35.44 -16.34 13.97
CA SER A 115 35.59 -15.32 12.92
C SER A 115 34.29 -14.67 12.46
N LEU A 116 33.13 -15.25 12.79
CA LEU A 116 31.81 -14.65 12.59
C LEU A 116 31.50 -13.66 13.71
N GLU A 117 31.74 -14.06 14.96
CA GLU A 117 31.55 -13.17 16.13
C GLU A 117 32.45 -11.95 16.03
N GLN A 118 33.75 -12.12 15.76
CA GLN A 118 34.70 -11.02 15.56
C GLN A 118 34.26 -10.06 14.43
N ALA A 119 33.62 -10.56 13.38
CA ALA A 119 33.11 -9.73 12.29
C ALA A 119 31.87 -8.92 12.70
N TRP A 120 30.94 -9.53 13.43
CA TRP A 120 29.77 -8.85 13.98
C TRP A 120 30.11 -7.87 15.09
N ASP A 121 31.03 -8.21 15.98
CA ASP A 121 31.50 -7.34 17.06
C ASP A 121 32.24 -6.14 16.49
N LYS A 122 33.07 -6.34 15.45
CA LYS A 122 33.66 -5.23 14.70
C LYS A 122 32.57 -4.34 14.10
N LEU A 123 31.57 -4.90 13.40
CA LEU A 123 30.53 -4.11 12.75
C LEU A 123 29.64 -3.35 13.73
N MET A 124 29.34 -3.93 14.90
CA MET A 124 28.42 -3.35 15.90
C MET A 124 29.12 -2.50 16.96
N LYS A 125 30.46 -2.42 16.95
CA LYS A 125 31.28 -1.77 17.99
C LYS A 125 30.82 -0.36 18.37
N HIS A 126 30.39 0.44 17.39
CA HIS A 126 30.06 1.86 17.56
C HIS A 126 28.55 2.14 17.52
N GLN A 127 27.70 1.14 17.79
CA GLN A 127 26.23 1.25 17.65
C GLN A 127 25.55 2.28 18.57
N ASN A 128 26.21 2.66 19.68
CA ASN A 128 25.67 3.55 20.71
C ASN A 128 26.39 4.90 20.62
N VAL A 129 25.64 5.98 20.40
CA VAL A 129 26.20 7.31 20.17
C VAL A 129 25.59 8.38 21.07
N ARG A 130 26.46 9.31 21.46
CA ARG A 130 26.14 10.50 22.24
C ARG A 130 25.79 11.63 21.28
N VAL A 131 24.59 12.20 21.41
CA VAL A 131 24.10 13.30 20.57
C VAL A 131 23.82 14.54 21.45
N PRO A 132 24.29 15.74 21.09
CA PRO A 132 23.99 16.97 21.84
C PRO A 132 22.53 17.40 21.64
N GLU A 133 21.97 18.15 22.59
CA GLU A 133 20.56 18.57 22.58
C GLU A 133 20.15 19.35 21.31
N SER A 134 21.09 20.10 20.73
CA SER A 134 20.94 20.84 19.47
C SER A 134 20.77 19.97 18.24
N GLU A 135 21.12 18.68 18.31
CA GLU A 135 21.09 17.71 17.21
C GLU A 135 20.04 16.60 17.42
N LEU A 136 19.31 16.62 18.54
CA LEU A 136 18.18 15.71 18.78
C LEU A 136 16.98 15.95 17.84
N GLY A 137 16.93 17.10 17.15
CA GLY A 137 15.89 17.43 16.18
C GLY A 137 14.49 17.35 16.78
N GLN A 138 13.68 16.38 16.33
CA GLN A 138 12.30 16.22 16.81
C GLN A 138 12.19 15.68 18.24
N TYR A 139 13.28 15.29 18.89
CA TYR A 139 13.32 14.77 20.26
C TYR A 139 13.85 15.80 21.28
N THR A 140 14.23 17.01 20.83
CA THR A 140 14.65 18.10 21.74
C THR A 140 13.51 18.45 22.70
N GLY A 141 13.81 18.45 24.01
CA GLY A 141 12.84 18.71 25.08
C GLY A 141 11.94 17.53 25.46
N ASP A 142 12.24 16.30 25.03
CA ASP A 142 11.54 15.10 25.47
C ASP A 142 12.27 14.45 26.68
N ASP A 143 11.66 14.58 27.87
CA ASP A 143 12.20 14.06 29.14
C ASP A 143 12.27 12.52 29.21
N ASN A 144 11.67 11.79 28.25
CA ASN A 144 11.80 10.32 28.18
C ASN A 144 13.13 9.87 27.57
N ILE A 145 13.87 10.75 26.88
CA ILE A 145 15.14 10.40 26.22
C ILE A 145 16.26 10.36 27.26
N VAL A 146 17.05 9.28 27.23
CA VAL A 146 18.11 9.03 28.23
C VAL A 146 19.21 10.08 28.11
N LYS A 147 19.21 11.03 29.05
CA LYS A 147 20.26 12.04 29.23
C LYS A 147 21.43 11.46 30.02
N LEU A 148 22.65 11.71 29.55
CA LEU A 148 23.88 11.25 30.21
C LEU A 148 24.16 12.10 31.45
N THR A 149 24.59 11.47 32.55
CA THR A 149 24.76 12.12 33.87
C THR A 149 25.91 13.13 33.92
N ASP A 150 26.91 12.95 33.06
CA ASP A 150 28.03 13.88 32.85
C ASP A 150 27.62 15.18 32.12
N GLY A 151 26.36 15.28 31.67
CA GLY A 151 25.82 16.43 30.93
C GLY A 151 26.31 16.53 29.48
N SER A 152 27.03 15.51 28.98
CA SER A 152 27.68 15.51 27.66
C SER A 152 26.71 15.36 26.47
N GLY A 153 25.47 14.92 26.72
CA GLY A 153 24.46 14.73 25.69
C GLY A 153 23.43 13.68 26.06
N TYR A 154 22.86 13.06 25.03
CA TYR A 154 21.80 12.04 25.14
C TYR A 154 22.24 10.74 24.47
N TYR A 155 21.87 9.62 25.07
CA TYR A 155 22.10 8.29 24.52
C TYR A 155 21.11 8.01 23.40
N THR A 156 21.62 7.81 22.19
CA THR A 156 20.84 7.38 21.03
C THR A 156 21.53 6.24 20.27
N THR A 157 20.80 5.63 19.35
CA THR A 157 21.35 4.76 18.31
C THR A 157 20.76 5.18 16.97
N VAL A 158 21.43 4.81 15.87
CA VAL A 158 21.02 5.17 14.51
C VAL A 158 20.28 3.99 13.89
N ALA A 159 19.20 4.28 13.15
CA ALA A 159 18.30 3.26 12.60
C ALA A 159 19.04 2.14 11.85
N VAL A 160 20.10 2.44 11.09
CA VAL A 160 20.88 1.39 10.39
C VAL A 160 21.58 0.42 11.34
N PHE A 161 22.08 0.89 12.48
CA PHE A 161 22.68 0.02 13.51
C PHE A 161 21.61 -0.77 14.26
N HIS A 162 20.43 -0.20 14.52
CA HIS A 162 19.30 -0.97 15.04
C HIS A 162 18.86 -2.08 14.05
N GLY A 163 18.84 -1.79 12.74
CA GLY A 163 18.61 -2.80 11.71
C GLY A 163 19.66 -3.90 11.69
N LEU A 164 20.96 -3.54 11.80
CA LEU A 164 22.05 -4.53 11.90
C LEU A 164 21.96 -5.37 13.18
N HIS A 165 21.55 -4.78 14.30
CA HIS A 165 21.23 -5.49 15.53
C HIS A 165 20.11 -6.52 15.30
N CYS A 166 19.00 -6.14 14.66
CA CYS A 166 17.92 -7.06 14.30
C CYS A 166 18.41 -8.21 13.39
N VAL A 167 19.29 -7.93 12.41
CA VAL A 167 19.88 -8.97 11.55
C VAL A 167 20.77 -9.94 12.34
N ARG A 168 21.63 -9.44 13.26
CA ARG A 168 22.42 -10.31 14.14
C ARG A 168 21.53 -11.16 15.05
N ARG A 169 20.46 -10.58 15.61
CA ARG A 169 19.49 -11.30 16.45
C ARG A 169 18.72 -12.37 15.70
N LEU A 170 18.35 -12.13 14.43
CA LEU A 170 17.77 -13.16 13.56
C LEU A 170 18.73 -14.31 13.29
N HIS A 171 20.02 -14.01 13.08
CA HIS A 171 21.05 -15.06 12.98
C HIS A 171 21.16 -15.87 14.29
N HIS A 172 21.21 -15.22 15.45
CA HIS A 172 21.24 -15.92 16.73
C HIS A 172 19.98 -16.78 16.95
N ALA A 173 18.81 -16.34 16.49
CA ALA A 173 17.57 -17.11 16.56
C ALA A 173 17.55 -18.34 15.63
N ILE A 174 18.22 -18.28 14.46
CA ILE A 174 18.42 -19.45 13.58
C ILE A 174 19.31 -20.51 14.25
N TYR A 175 20.27 -20.09 15.06
CA TYR A 175 21.17 -20.97 15.82
C TYR A 175 20.87 -20.92 17.33
N ALA A 176 19.59 -20.92 17.71
CA ALA A 176 19.17 -20.75 19.11
C ALA A 176 19.81 -21.79 20.05
N ASP A 177 19.95 -23.05 19.62
CA ASP A 177 20.61 -24.12 20.40
C ASP A 177 22.06 -23.79 20.79
N HIS A 178 22.74 -22.91 20.03
CA HIS A 178 24.11 -22.48 20.28
C HIS A 178 24.17 -21.21 21.13
N TYR A 179 23.40 -20.17 20.78
CA TYR A 179 23.46 -18.86 21.45
C TYR A 179 22.59 -18.78 22.72
N TYR A 180 21.58 -19.63 22.84
CA TYR A 180 20.61 -19.66 23.93
C TYR A 180 20.39 -21.08 24.48
N PRO A 181 21.44 -21.80 24.91
CA PRO A 181 21.31 -23.16 25.42
C PRO A 181 20.54 -23.18 26.75
N GLY A 182 19.48 -23.98 26.83
CA GLY A 182 18.78 -24.27 28.08
C GLY A 182 17.79 -23.20 28.57
N LEU A 183 17.22 -22.38 27.68
CA LEU A 183 16.16 -21.43 28.04
C LEU A 183 14.95 -22.12 28.70
N SER A 184 14.36 -21.44 29.69
CA SER A 184 13.02 -21.76 30.19
C SER A 184 11.92 -21.44 29.16
N GLU A 185 10.69 -21.86 29.44
CA GLU A 185 9.52 -21.54 28.60
C GLU A 185 9.26 -20.02 28.52
N GLU A 186 9.42 -19.30 29.63
CA GLU A 186 9.28 -17.84 29.67
C GLU A 186 10.37 -17.15 28.83
N GLU A 187 11.63 -17.55 28.99
CA GLU A 187 12.74 -17.01 28.20
C GLU A 187 12.61 -17.31 26.71
N THR A 188 12.13 -18.51 26.37
CA THR A 188 11.83 -18.89 24.98
C THR A 188 10.73 -18.01 24.39
N PHE A 189 9.68 -17.71 25.16
CA PHE A 189 8.64 -16.77 24.76
C PHE A 189 9.17 -15.33 24.61
N LEU A 190 10.02 -14.86 25.54
CA LEU A 190 10.64 -13.54 25.48
C LEU A 190 11.54 -13.40 24.24
N LEU A 191 12.37 -14.41 23.94
CA LEU A 191 13.18 -14.48 22.73
C LEU A 191 12.30 -14.39 21.48
N LYS A 192 11.26 -15.22 21.38
CA LYS A 192 10.30 -15.19 20.26
C LYS A 192 9.66 -13.82 20.10
N ARG A 193 9.16 -13.22 21.17
CA ARG A 193 8.52 -11.88 21.17
C ARG A 193 9.42 -10.80 20.57
N HIS A 194 10.70 -10.80 20.92
CA HIS A 194 11.66 -9.82 20.40
C HIS A 194 12.10 -10.15 18.97
N THR A 195 12.19 -11.43 18.59
CA THR A 195 12.40 -11.84 17.21
C THR A 195 11.26 -11.37 16.29
N GLU A 196 9.99 -11.50 16.70
CA GLU A 196 8.85 -10.95 15.96
C GLU A 196 8.91 -9.42 15.83
N HIS A 197 9.30 -8.71 16.90
CA HIS A 197 9.55 -7.26 16.84
C HIS A 197 10.67 -6.89 15.85
N CYS A 198 11.78 -7.64 15.84
CA CYS A 198 12.86 -7.46 14.87
C CYS A 198 12.39 -7.68 13.43
N ILE A 199 11.54 -8.69 13.18
CA ILE A 199 10.98 -8.99 11.86
C ILE A 199 10.07 -7.84 11.41
N ASP A 200 9.18 -7.35 12.28
CA ASP A 200 8.28 -6.25 11.92
C ASP A 200 9.02 -4.93 11.70
N TRP A 201 10.01 -4.61 12.55
CA TRP A 201 10.84 -3.43 12.37
C TRP A 201 11.64 -3.51 11.05
N LEU A 202 12.27 -4.65 10.75
CA LEU A 202 13.00 -4.83 9.49
C LEU A 202 12.08 -4.77 8.26
N ARG A 203 10.85 -5.32 8.34
CA ARG A 203 9.81 -5.15 7.32
C ARG A 203 9.55 -3.67 7.06
N GLN A 204 9.27 -2.90 8.11
CA GLN A 204 9.00 -1.47 7.99
C GLN A 204 10.20 -0.69 7.44
N TYR A 205 11.42 -1.03 7.88
CA TYR A 205 12.66 -0.42 7.39
C TYR A 205 12.89 -0.68 5.90
N VAL A 206 12.67 -1.91 5.42
CA VAL A 206 12.77 -2.26 3.99
C VAL A 206 11.68 -1.57 3.17
N GLN A 207 10.45 -1.46 3.69
CA GLN A 207 9.37 -0.75 3.01
C GLN A 207 9.60 0.77 2.94
N CYS A 208 10.24 1.35 3.96
CA CYS A 208 10.65 2.75 3.98
C CYS A 208 11.79 3.03 2.98
N ASN A 209 12.73 2.09 2.85
CA ASN A 209 13.89 2.17 1.95
C ASN A 209 13.70 1.27 0.71
N ALA A 210 12.57 1.42 0.02
CA ALA A 210 12.18 0.52 -1.07
C ALA A 210 13.12 0.64 -2.30
N ASP A 211 14.02 -0.34 -2.45
CA ASP A 211 14.80 -0.51 -3.67
C ASP A 211 13.91 -1.02 -4.81
N THR A 212 13.87 -0.27 -5.92
CA THR A 212 13.08 -0.56 -7.12
C THR A 212 13.88 -1.26 -8.22
N THR A 213 15.13 -1.65 -7.93
CA THR A 213 15.99 -2.44 -8.82
C THR A 213 15.32 -3.78 -9.13
N LEU A 214 15.08 -4.04 -10.42
CA LEU A 214 14.44 -5.28 -10.87
C LEU A 214 15.37 -6.48 -10.69
N ILE A 215 14.91 -7.49 -9.95
CA ILE A 215 15.60 -8.77 -9.80
C ILE A 215 15.03 -9.77 -10.83
N PRO A 216 15.77 -10.15 -11.88
CA PRO A 216 15.26 -11.01 -12.93
C PRO A 216 15.17 -12.47 -12.46
N ILE A 217 14.05 -13.11 -12.83
CA ILE A 217 13.83 -14.55 -12.71
C ILE A 217 14.34 -15.22 -14.00
N GLN A 218 15.26 -16.18 -13.87
CA GLN A 218 15.92 -16.85 -14.99
C GLN A 218 15.93 -18.38 -14.82
N TRP A 219 16.01 -19.11 -15.93
CA TRP A 219 16.21 -20.56 -15.90
C TRP A 219 17.65 -20.90 -15.48
N ALA A 220 17.82 -21.91 -14.63
CA ALA A 220 19.12 -22.49 -14.30
C ALA A 220 19.36 -23.76 -15.14
N ALA A 221 20.62 -24.13 -15.35
CA ALA A 221 20.98 -25.35 -16.08
C ALA A 221 20.87 -26.62 -15.20
N ASP A 222 20.83 -26.43 -13.89
CA ASP A 222 20.93 -27.45 -12.83
C ASP A 222 19.69 -27.50 -11.91
N SER A 223 18.66 -26.70 -12.19
CA SER A 223 17.37 -26.72 -11.48
C SER A 223 16.20 -26.81 -12.46
N PRO A 224 15.19 -27.66 -12.22
CA PRO A 224 13.97 -27.71 -13.01
C PRO A 224 13.05 -26.50 -12.77
N GLY A 225 13.27 -25.75 -11.67
CA GLY A 225 12.54 -24.53 -11.34
C GLY A 225 13.31 -23.26 -11.72
N PRO A 226 12.63 -22.15 -12.04
CA PRO A 226 13.29 -20.87 -12.28
C PRO A 226 13.94 -20.34 -11.00
N VAL A 227 15.09 -19.68 -11.14
CA VAL A 227 15.86 -19.10 -10.03
C VAL A 227 15.91 -17.58 -10.15
N SER A 228 15.92 -16.91 -9.01
CA SER A 228 16.21 -15.48 -8.93
C SER A 228 17.72 -15.26 -8.94
N THR A 229 18.24 -14.33 -9.76
CA THR A 229 19.64 -13.89 -9.62
C THR A 229 19.70 -12.39 -9.48
N ASP A 230 20.09 -11.94 -8.29
CA ASP A 230 20.30 -10.52 -8.03
C ASP A 230 21.64 -10.06 -8.60
N LYS A 231 21.58 -9.55 -9.83
CA LYS A 231 22.69 -8.96 -10.58
C LYS A 231 22.45 -7.47 -10.86
N GLY A 232 21.48 -6.88 -10.17
CA GLY A 232 21.16 -5.46 -10.28
C GLY A 232 22.32 -4.57 -9.82
N LYS A 233 22.19 -3.27 -10.06
CA LYS A 233 23.01 -2.25 -9.39
C LYS A 233 22.10 -1.45 -8.48
N HIS A 234 22.26 -1.66 -7.19
CA HIS A 234 21.46 -1.04 -6.14
C HIS A 234 22.08 0.29 -5.75
N GLN A 235 21.25 1.28 -5.42
CA GLN A 235 21.73 2.52 -4.81
C GLN A 235 22.05 2.26 -3.33
N CYS A 236 23.33 2.15 -3.01
CA CYS A 236 23.83 1.91 -1.65
C CYS A 236 24.35 3.21 -1.03
N VAL A 237 24.25 3.34 0.30
CA VAL A 237 25.03 4.32 1.06
C VAL A 237 26.49 3.86 1.13
N VAL A 238 27.43 4.77 0.93
CA VAL A 238 28.86 4.53 1.18
C VAL A 238 29.06 4.41 2.69
N TRP A 239 29.49 3.23 3.15
CA TRP A 239 29.45 2.87 4.57
C TRP A 239 30.49 3.58 5.44
N GLU A 240 31.73 3.71 4.95
CA GLU A 240 32.86 4.14 5.79
C GLU A 240 32.63 5.50 6.49
N PRO A 241 32.18 6.59 5.80
CA PRO A 241 31.96 7.88 6.45
C PRO A 241 30.87 7.86 7.54
N ILE A 242 29.86 6.99 7.40
CA ILE A 242 28.83 6.80 8.43
C ILE A 242 29.43 6.08 9.64
N TYR A 243 30.26 5.06 9.39
CA TYR A 243 30.91 4.27 10.43
C TYR A 243 31.98 5.07 11.18
N GLU A 244 32.76 5.90 10.48
CA GLU A 244 33.73 6.84 11.07
C GLU A 244 33.04 7.87 11.96
N TRP A 245 31.96 8.51 11.48
CA TRP A 245 31.16 9.43 12.30
C TRP A 245 30.63 8.74 13.56
N MET A 246 30.10 7.52 13.43
CA MET A 246 29.62 6.75 14.58
C MET A 246 30.76 6.43 15.55
N ALA A 247 31.96 6.14 15.07
CA ALA A 247 33.11 5.88 15.93
C ALA A 247 33.51 7.12 16.76
N GLU A 248 33.54 8.30 16.14
CA GLU A 248 33.84 9.57 16.82
C GLU A 248 32.82 9.94 17.91
N HIS A 249 31.54 9.59 17.72
CA HIS A 249 30.45 9.93 18.65
C HIS A 249 30.08 8.78 19.60
N SER A 250 30.75 7.63 19.48
CA SER A 250 30.42 6.44 20.27
C SER A 250 30.89 6.53 21.72
N PHE A 251 30.19 5.81 22.60
CA PHE A 251 30.56 5.65 24.00
C PHE A 251 30.14 4.27 24.54
N ASP A 252 30.70 3.88 25.67
CA ASP A 252 30.31 2.65 26.36
C ASP A 252 29.11 2.92 27.30
N PRO A 253 27.90 2.39 27.03
CA PRO A 253 26.76 2.57 27.92
C PRO A 253 26.92 1.84 29.27
N PHE A 254 27.90 0.94 29.40
CA PHE A 254 28.22 0.24 30.65
C PHE A 254 29.23 1.00 31.52
N GLU A 255 29.65 2.21 31.13
CA GLU A 255 30.50 3.07 31.96
C GLU A 255 29.81 3.37 33.32
N PRO A 256 30.42 3.00 34.47
CA PRO A 256 29.75 3.10 35.76
C PRO A 256 29.28 4.52 36.12
N GLY A 257 27.98 4.65 36.37
CA GLY A 257 27.35 5.92 36.76
C GLY A 257 26.97 6.85 35.60
N LEU A 258 27.28 6.50 34.35
CA LEU A 258 26.94 7.30 33.17
C LEU A 258 25.44 7.23 32.82
N LEU A 259 24.81 6.08 33.05
CA LEU A 259 23.37 5.87 32.93
C LEU A 259 22.75 5.72 34.33
N VAL A 260 21.78 6.58 34.67
CA VAL A 260 21.03 6.54 35.93
C VAL A 260 19.56 6.80 35.63
N HIS A 261 18.69 5.87 36.01
CA HIS A 261 17.24 6.01 35.82
C HIS A 261 16.65 6.97 36.85
N PRO A 262 15.85 8.00 36.47
CA PRO A 262 15.31 9.00 37.40
C PRO A 262 14.58 8.41 38.62
N THR A 263 13.78 7.36 38.41
CA THR A 263 13.03 6.65 39.45
C THR A 263 13.79 5.53 40.18
N PHE A 264 14.62 4.75 39.47
CA PHE A 264 15.18 3.49 39.98
C PHE A 264 16.67 3.56 40.34
N GLY A 265 17.33 4.70 40.08
CA GLY A 265 18.77 4.85 40.32
C GLY A 265 19.63 4.18 39.25
N ASN A 266 20.84 3.80 39.63
CA ASN A 266 21.81 3.16 38.73
C ASN A 266 21.33 1.74 38.34
N PRO A 267 21.03 1.46 37.05
CA PRO A 267 20.46 0.18 36.62
C PRO A 267 21.45 -0.99 36.73
N TYR A 268 22.74 -0.73 36.91
CA TYR A 268 23.79 -1.75 37.05
C TYR A 268 24.22 -1.98 38.51
N GLU A 269 23.65 -1.23 39.46
CA GLU A 269 23.97 -1.33 40.88
C GLU A 269 23.01 -2.32 41.56
N ASN A 270 23.55 -3.45 42.02
CA ASN A 270 22.84 -4.64 42.53
C ASN A 270 22.21 -5.58 41.47
N SER A 271 22.48 -5.44 40.17
CA SER A 271 22.16 -6.52 39.23
C SER A 271 23.16 -7.66 39.38
N THR A 272 22.76 -8.81 39.94
CA THR A 272 23.53 -10.06 39.87
C THR A 272 23.52 -10.67 38.46
N ASP A 273 22.72 -10.11 37.57
CA ASP A 273 22.53 -10.51 36.18
C ASP A 273 23.03 -9.37 35.30
N HIS A 274 24.28 -9.46 34.82
CA HIS A 274 24.93 -8.43 33.99
C HIS A 274 24.36 -8.44 32.58
N GLY A 275 23.11 -7.96 32.46
CA GLY A 275 22.27 -8.08 31.29
C GLY A 275 21.72 -9.50 31.15
N HIS A 276 20.39 -9.64 31.26
CA HIS A 276 19.71 -10.83 30.75
C HIS A 276 20.25 -11.16 29.36
N SER A 277 20.68 -12.40 29.12
CA SER A 277 21.27 -12.88 27.86
C SER A 277 20.35 -12.65 26.64
N LEU A 278 19.07 -12.40 26.88
CA LEU A 278 18.09 -12.03 25.87
C LEU A 278 18.07 -10.54 25.50
N GLY A 279 18.60 -9.62 26.30
CA GLY A 279 18.59 -8.18 26.03
C GLY A 279 17.20 -7.52 26.12
N ILE A 280 16.32 -8.06 26.96
CA ILE A 280 14.89 -7.74 27.00
C ILE A 280 14.44 -7.62 28.47
N ALA A 281 13.68 -6.58 28.81
CA ALA A 281 12.98 -6.51 30.08
C ALA A 281 11.73 -7.43 30.10
N PRO A 282 11.47 -8.18 31.19
CA PRO A 282 10.19 -8.84 31.43
C PRO A 282 9.00 -7.86 31.37
N LEU A 283 7.78 -8.38 31.23
CA LEU A 283 6.56 -7.57 31.20
C LEU A 283 6.23 -6.97 32.58
N GLY A 284 6.89 -5.88 32.92
CA GLY A 284 6.52 -5.01 34.05
C GLY A 284 5.37 -4.05 33.72
N LYS A 285 4.76 -3.45 34.75
CA LYS A 285 3.75 -2.37 34.61
C LYS A 285 4.36 -1.01 34.22
N GLY A 286 5.46 -1.00 33.47
CA GLY A 286 6.18 0.22 33.08
C GLY A 286 5.62 0.80 31.78
N GLY A 287 5.01 1.97 31.85
CA GLY A 287 4.76 2.83 30.69
C GLY A 287 5.94 3.76 30.42
N LEU A 288 5.81 4.61 29.39
CA LEU A 288 6.67 5.79 29.22
C LEU A 288 6.54 6.71 30.44
N LEU A 289 7.60 7.44 30.79
CA LEU A 289 7.60 8.31 31.97
C LEU A 289 6.53 9.41 31.84
N HIS A 290 6.44 10.02 30.65
CA HIS A 290 5.36 10.95 30.29
C HIS A 290 4.97 10.85 28.80
N GLU A 291 3.72 10.56 28.50
CA GLU A 291 3.17 10.62 27.13
C GLU A 291 2.62 12.04 26.85
N HIS A 292 3.43 12.87 26.20
CA HIS A 292 3.05 14.25 25.87
C HIS A 292 2.45 14.38 24.46
N GLU A 293 1.14 14.66 24.39
CA GLU A 293 0.52 15.18 23.17
C GLU A 293 1.14 16.55 22.80
N ARG A 294 1.98 16.57 21.76
CA ARG A 294 2.61 17.80 21.27
C ARG A 294 1.61 18.75 20.63
N LYS A 295 1.22 19.79 21.37
CA LYS A 295 0.50 20.96 20.82
C LYS A 295 1.47 21.89 20.12
N TRP A 296 1.33 22.00 18.80
CA TRP A 296 2.13 22.92 17.97
C TRP A 296 1.88 24.39 18.34
N PRO A 297 2.91 25.25 18.46
CA PRO A 297 2.74 26.66 18.78
C PRO A 297 1.94 27.41 17.71
N SER A 298 0.84 28.06 18.10
CA SER A 298 -0.10 28.72 17.19
C SER A 298 0.35 30.12 16.74
N LEU A 299 1.54 30.26 16.14
CA LEU A 299 1.94 31.50 15.46
C LEU A 299 1.22 31.70 14.10
N HIS A 300 0.56 30.67 13.57
CA HIS A 300 -0.08 30.69 12.24
C HIS A 300 -1.54 31.22 12.22
N THR A 301 -2.17 31.50 13.36
CA THR A 301 -3.62 31.77 13.44
C THR A 301 -4.07 32.96 12.59
N THR A 302 -3.34 34.08 12.59
CA THR A 302 -3.74 35.27 11.80
C THR A 302 -3.60 35.04 10.29
N ALA A 303 -2.55 34.33 9.85
CA ALA A 303 -2.37 33.97 8.45
C ALA A 303 -3.46 32.98 7.99
N HIS A 304 -3.78 31.97 8.81
CA HIS A 304 -4.87 31.05 8.53
C HIS A 304 -6.23 31.75 8.49
N VAL A 305 -6.52 32.73 9.35
CA VAL A 305 -7.78 33.50 9.29
C VAL A 305 -7.89 34.29 7.98
N VAL A 306 -6.81 34.91 7.50
CA VAL A 306 -6.82 35.63 6.21
C VAL A 306 -6.96 34.67 5.03
N VAL A 307 -6.22 33.55 5.03
CA VAL A 307 -6.34 32.51 3.99
C VAL A 307 -7.73 31.88 3.99
N LEU A 308 -8.31 31.57 5.16
CA LEU A 308 -9.68 31.05 5.30
C LEU A 308 -10.73 32.08 4.88
N ALA A 309 -10.54 33.37 5.15
CA ALA A 309 -11.44 34.42 4.68
C ALA A 309 -11.41 34.55 3.15
N LEU A 310 -10.21 34.54 2.54
CA LEU A 310 -10.04 34.59 1.08
C LEU A 310 -10.55 33.30 0.41
N ALA A 311 -10.30 32.13 1.00
CA ALA A 311 -10.82 30.85 0.54
C ALA A 311 -12.36 30.79 0.69
N SER A 312 -12.93 31.32 1.77
CA SER A 312 -14.39 31.40 1.95
C SER A 312 -15.04 32.36 0.96
N TRP A 313 -14.39 33.49 0.65
CA TRP A 313 -14.85 34.41 -0.40
C TRP A 313 -14.77 33.78 -1.79
N GLY A 314 -13.67 33.07 -2.08
CA GLY A 314 -13.49 32.29 -3.30
C GLY A 314 -14.54 31.19 -3.43
N LEU A 315 -14.80 30.44 -2.35
CA LEU A 315 -15.83 29.41 -2.28
C LEU A 315 -17.23 30.00 -2.43
N PHE A 316 -17.54 31.13 -1.80
CA PHE A 316 -18.83 31.82 -1.99
C PHE A 316 -19.03 32.29 -3.43
N SER A 317 -18.00 32.88 -4.04
CA SER A 317 -18.03 33.29 -5.45
C SER A 317 -18.17 32.08 -6.40
N LEU A 318 -17.49 30.98 -6.10
CA LEU A 318 -17.60 29.72 -6.84
C LEU A 318 -18.99 29.11 -6.68
N CYS A 319 -19.53 29.03 -5.46
CA CYS A 319 -20.88 28.54 -5.18
C CYS A 319 -21.96 29.38 -5.87
N LEU A 320 -21.80 30.71 -5.93
CA LEU A 320 -22.73 31.57 -6.66
C LEU A 320 -22.67 31.32 -8.18
N ALA A 321 -21.46 31.20 -8.75
CA ALA A 321 -21.27 30.86 -10.16
C ALA A 321 -21.74 29.43 -10.50
N VAL A 322 -21.59 28.49 -9.57
CA VAL A 322 -22.07 27.11 -9.68
C VAL A 322 -23.59 27.06 -9.56
N ALA A 323 -24.22 27.78 -8.63
CA ALA A 323 -25.68 27.88 -8.53
C ALA A 323 -26.30 28.46 -9.80
N GLN A 324 -25.70 29.51 -10.37
CA GLN A 324 -26.07 30.09 -11.67
C GLN A 324 -25.89 29.13 -12.85
N ARG A 325 -24.98 28.15 -12.74
CA ARG A 325 -24.83 27.06 -13.74
C ARG A 325 -25.73 25.86 -13.46
N ILE A 326 -26.08 25.57 -12.20
CA ILE A 326 -26.97 24.46 -11.84
C ILE A 326 -28.39 24.73 -12.32
N THR A 327 -28.92 25.94 -12.16
CA THR A 327 -30.23 26.31 -12.73
C THR A 327 -30.28 26.23 -14.26
N ALA A 328 -29.12 26.32 -14.94
CA ALA A 328 -28.98 26.10 -16.38
C ALA A 328 -28.65 24.64 -16.77
N ARG A 329 -28.36 23.75 -15.81
CA ARG A 329 -27.82 22.39 -16.03
C ARG A 329 -28.64 21.28 -15.34
N GLN A 330 -29.71 21.63 -14.64
CA GLN A 330 -30.70 20.74 -14.01
C GLN A 330 -31.47 19.82 -14.99
N TRP A 331 -31.17 19.89 -16.29
CA TRP A 331 -31.71 19.02 -17.34
C TRP A 331 -30.74 17.93 -17.86
N LEU A 332 -29.50 17.83 -17.33
CA LEU A 332 -28.42 17.08 -18.00
C LEU A 332 -27.55 16.14 -17.16
N PHE A 333 -27.88 15.83 -15.90
CA PHE A 333 -27.15 14.80 -15.14
C PHE A 333 -28.07 13.74 -14.54
N SER A 334 -28.12 12.60 -15.24
CA SER A 334 -28.61 11.32 -14.74
C SER A 334 -27.70 10.78 -13.61
N SER A 335 -28.20 9.75 -12.91
CA SER A 335 -27.53 9.04 -11.82
C SER A 335 -26.08 8.64 -12.11
N PRO A 336 -25.22 8.49 -11.08
CA PRO A 336 -23.89 7.92 -11.25
C PRO A 336 -23.95 6.54 -11.92
N LEU A 337 -22.94 6.23 -12.74
CA LEU A 337 -22.81 4.93 -13.39
C LEU A 337 -22.56 3.83 -12.34
N PRO A 338 -23.16 2.64 -12.49
CA PRO A 338 -22.91 1.52 -11.57
C PRO A 338 -21.46 1.03 -11.68
N ASP A 339 -20.81 0.83 -10.53
CA ASP A 339 -19.46 0.28 -10.41
C ASP A 339 -19.54 -1.17 -9.93
N PRO A 340 -19.05 -2.16 -10.71
CA PRO A 340 -19.02 -3.56 -10.31
C PRO A 340 -18.33 -3.82 -8.96
N TYR A 341 -17.36 -3.00 -8.55
CA TYR A 341 -16.59 -3.19 -7.30
C TYR A 341 -17.29 -2.67 -6.04
N HIS A 342 -18.32 -1.87 -6.19
CA HIS A 342 -19.00 -1.17 -5.11
C HIS A 342 -20.48 -1.58 -5.13
N PRO A 343 -20.88 -2.66 -4.43
CA PRO A 343 -22.23 -3.20 -4.48
C PRO A 343 -23.31 -2.19 -4.07
N GLU A 344 -22.97 -1.18 -3.28
CA GLU A 344 -23.83 -0.05 -2.93
C GLU A 344 -24.18 0.88 -4.11
N THR A 345 -23.46 0.79 -5.23
CA THR A 345 -23.74 1.52 -6.47
C THR A 345 -24.62 0.73 -7.46
N LEU A 346 -24.88 -0.55 -7.16
CA LEU A 346 -25.72 -1.43 -7.96
C LEU A 346 -27.20 -1.26 -7.57
N GLU A 347 -28.09 -1.78 -8.41
CA GLU A 347 -29.52 -1.87 -8.04
C GLU A 347 -29.68 -2.77 -6.79
N PRO A 348 -30.55 -2.41 -5.83
CA PRO A 348 -30.70 -3.18 -4.59
C PRO A 348 -30.94 -4.67 -4.83
N GLY A 349 -30.12 -5.52 -4.20
CA GLY A 349 -30.18 -6.97 -4.33
C GLY A 349 -29.55 -7.55 -5.60
N ARG A 350 -28.94 -6.75 -6.48
CA ARG A 350 -28.33 -7.24 -7.74
C ARG A 350 -27.12 -8.17 -7.51
N ASN A 351 -26.36 -7.97 -6.44
CA ASN A 351 -25.26 -8.85 -6.02
C ASN A 351 -25.71 -10.19 -5.37
N THR A 352 -26.99 -10.36 -5.02
CA THR A 352 -27.52 -11.66 -4.54
C THR A 352 -27.58 -12.72 -5.65
N CYS A 353 -27.49 -12.28 -6.91
CA CYS A 353 -27.49 -13.13 -8.11
C CYS A 353 -28.67 -14.11 -8.15
N HIS A 354 -29.85 -13.63 -7.74
CA HIS A 354 -31.02 -14.46 -7.48
C HIS A 354 -31.63 -15.11 -8.74
N CYS A 355 -31.62 -16.45 -8.78
CA CYS A 355 -32.15 -17.25 -9.89
C CYS A 355 -33.47 -17.97 -9.59
N GLY A 356 -34.16 -17.63 -8.50
CA GLY A 356 -35.37 -18.34 -8.08
C GLY A 356 -35.07 -19.52 -7.17
N ASN A 357 -36.12 -20.28 -6.82
CA ASN A 357 -36.03 -21.33 -5.80
C ASN A 357 -36.09 -22.77 -6.38
N THR A 358 -36.28 -22.92 -7.70
CA THR A 358 -36.32 -24.22 -8.39
C THR A 358 -35.51 -24.16 -9.67
N ILE A 359 -34.98 -25.29 -10.13
CA ILE A 359 -34.22 -25.38 -11.39
C ILE A 359 -35.10 -24.95 -12.58
N LYS A 360 -36.40 -25.28 -12.53
CA LYS A 360 -37.37 -24.81 -13.51
C LYS A 360 -37.48 -23.28 -13.57
N GLU A 361 -37.42 -22.60 -12.42
CA GLU A 361 -37.42 -21.14 -12.35
C GLU A 361 -36.08 -20.54 -12.80
N ALA A 362 -34.95 -21.13 -12.39
CA ALA A 362 -33.63 -20.70 -12.84
C ALA A 362 -33.50 -20.76 -14.38
N LEU A 363 -33.94 -21.86 -15.00
CA LEU A 363 -33.97 -22.01 -16.45
C LEU A 363 -34.91 -21.00 -17.12
N SER A 364 -36.08 -20.70 -16.53
CA SER A 364 -37.01 -19.70 -17.10
C SER A 364 -36.48 -18.25 -17.00
N ARG A 365 -35.60 -17.99 -16.04
CA ARG A 365 -34.86 -16.72 -15.86
C ARG A 365 -33.57 -16.64 -16.68
N GLY A 366 -33.24 -17.68 -17.46
CA GLY A 366 -32.01 -17.73 -18.28
C GLY A 366 -30.73 -17.94 -17.46
N CYS A 367 -30.85 -18.45 -16.22
CA CYS A 367 -29.73 -18.78 -15.38
C CYS A 367 -29.04 -20.08 -15.80
N VAL A 368 -27.75 -20.18 -15.51
CA VAL A 368 -26.91 -21.33 -15.83
C VAL A 368 -26.22 -21.80 -14.55
N TYR A 369 -26.17 -23.11 -14.32
CA TYR A 369 -25.39 -23.68 -13.23
C TYR A 369 -23.90 -23.38 -13.44
N ASP A 370 -23.28 -22.78 -12.43
CA ASP A 370 -21.87 -22.46 -12.45
C ASP A 370 -21.08 -23.37 -11.50
N THR A 371 -20.16 -24.13 -12.09
CA THR A 371 -19.29 -25.09 -11.39
C THR A 371 -18.27 -24.45 -10.47
N MET A 372 -17.87 -23.20 -10.74
CA MET A 372 -16.94 -22.44 -9.90
C MET A 372 -17.67 -21.85 -8.70
N ALA A 373 -18.87 -21.27 -8.90
CA ALA A 373 -19.68 -20.68 -7.84
C ALA A 373 -20.54 -21.67 -7.02
N THR A 374 -20.67 -22.91 -7.53
CA THR A 374 -21.59 -23.96 -7.03
C THR A 374 -23.04 -23.50 -6.88
N ALA A 375 -23.46 -22.61 -7.78
CA ALA A 375 -24.76 -21.96 -7.73
C ALA A 375 -25.37 -21.80 -9.13
N TRP A 376 -26.70 -21.69 -9.19
CA TRP A 376 -27.38 -21.22 -10.38
C TRP A 376 -27.24 -19.69 -10.47
N LEU A 377 -26.59 -19.20 -11.53
CA LEU A 377 -26.26 -17.78 -11.69
C LEU A 377 -26.92 -17.14 -12.93
N PRO A 378 -27.32 -15.87 -12.85
CA PRO A 378 -27.81 -15.12 -14.00
C PRO A 378 -26.63 -14.65 -14.86
N PRO A 379 -26.85 -14.31 -16.15
CA PRO A 379 -25.78 -13.90 -17.06
C PRO A 379 -24.93 -12.71 -16.57
N TYR A 380 -25.48 -11.83 -15.73
CA TYR A 380 -24.76 -10.66 -15.20
C TYR A 380 -23.87 -10.95 -13.97
N CYS A 381 -23.95 -12.15 -13.37
CA CYS A 381 -23.00 -12.59 -12.33
C CYS A 381 -22.02 -13.66 -12.84
N ARG A 382 -22.30 -14.28 -13.99
CA ARG A 382 -21.56 -15.44 -14.49
C ARG A 382 -20.48 -15.06 -15.50
N ASP A 383 -19.21 -15.18 -15.13
CA ASP A 383 -18.08 -15.11 -16.07
C ASP A 383 -17.89 -16.45 -16.79
N ALA A 384 -18.70 -16.66 -17.84
CA ALA A 384 -18.73 -17.91 -18.60
C ALA A 384 -17.36 -18.36 -19.16
N LYS A 385 -16.43 -17.42 -19.41
CA LYS A 385 -15.08 -17.75 -19.89
C LYS A 385 -14.23 -18.29 -18.73
N LEU A 386 -14.24 -17.59 -17.59
CA LEU A 386 -13.46 -17.96 -16.43
C LEU A 386 -13.90 -19.32 -15.85
N THR A 387 -15.20 -19.59 -15.79
CA THR A 387 -15.71 -20.91 -15.39
C THR A 387 -15.24 -22.02 -16.33
N ALA A 388 -15.21 -21.77 -17.65
CA ALA A 388 -14.73 -22.76 -18.63
C ALA A 388 -13.20 -22.99 -18.61
N GLU A 389 -12.44 -22.06 -18.03
CA GLU A 389 -11.02 -22.24 -17.70
C GLU A 389 -10.86 -23.00 -16.37
N PHE A 390 -11.70 -22.71 -15.37
CA PHE A 390 -11.76 -23.44 -14.10
C PHE A 390 -12.08 -24.93 -14.31
N ASP A 391 -13.07 -25.24 -15.13
CA ASP A 391 -13.48 -26.62 -15.49
C ASP A 391 -12.37 -27.47 -16.14
N LYS A 392 -11.25 -26.84 -16.53
CA LYS A 392 -10.08 -27.47 -17.18
C LYS A 392 -8.79 -27.33 -16.36
N SER A 393 -8.90 -26.90 -15.11
CA SER A 393 -7.76 -26.69 -14.20
C SER A 393 -7.59 -27.79 -13.14
N GLY A 394 -8.42 -28.83 -13.19
CA GLY A 394 -8.36 -29.98 -12.29
C GLY A 394 -7.23 -30.96 -12.61
N PRO A 395 -6.84 -31.82 -11.64
CA PRO A 395 -5.73 -32.76 -11.79
C PRO A 395 -6.06 -34.00 -12.65
N GLY A 396 -7.31 -34.17 -13.07
CA GLY A 396 -7.76 -35.32 -13.86
C GLY A 396 -7.39 -35.24 -15.35
N PRO A 397 -7.66 -36.32 -16.12
CA PRO A 397 -7.44 -36.34 -17.56
C PRO A 397 -8.12 -35.15 -18.26
N ASN A 398 -7.40 -34.50 -19.18
CA ASN A 398 -7.84 -33.28 -19.88
C ASN A 398 -8.22 -32.09 -18.96
N GLY A 399 -7.69 -32.05 -17.73
CA GLY A 399 -7.92 -30.95 -16.79
C GLY A 399 -9.22 -31.08 -15.97
N GLN A 400 -9.84 -32.26 -15.94
CA GLN A 400 -11.13 -32.45 -15.27
C GLN A 400 -10.99 -32.50 -13.74
N TRP A 401 -12.03 -32.01 -13.06
CA TRP A 401 -12.24 -32.16 -11.62
C TRP A 401 -13.01 -33.45 -11.30
N SER A 402 -12.73 -34.02 -10.13
CA SER A 402 -13.49 -35.14 -9.56
C SER A 402 -14.40 -34.63 -8.44
N TYR A 403 -15.66 -35.06 -8.49
CA TYR A 403 -16.72 -34.67 -7.56
C TYR A 403 -17.41 -35.93 -7.02
N PHE A 404 -17.81 -35.93 -5.75
CA PHE A 404 -18.36 -37.12 -5.10
C PHE A 404 -19.63 -36.82 -4.31
N ALA A 405 -20.50 -37.82 -4.15
CA ALA A 405 -21.71 -37.73 -3.32
C ALA A 405 -21.43 -38.03 -1.83
N ASP A 406 -20.27 -38.59 -1.52
CA ASP A 406 -19.86 -39.05 -0.19
C ASP A 406 -18.43 -38.61 0.17
N GLU A 407 -18.18 -38.42 1.46
CA GLU A 407 -16.88 -38.04 2.03
C GLU A 407 -15.77 -39.06 1.71
N ALA A 408 -16.11 -40.34 1.59
CA ALA A 408 -15.16 -41.40 1.26
C ALA A 408 -14.73 -41.42 -0.22
N GLY A 409 -15.31 -40.56 -1.07
CA GLY A 409 -14.93 -40.43 -2.48
C GLY A 409 -15.29 -41.64 -3.33
N THR A 410 -16.35 -42.38 -2.99
CA THR A 410 -16.70 -43.66 -3.64
C THR A 410 -17.75 -43.53 -4.74
N GLN A 411 -18.61 -42.50 -4.68
CA GLN A 411 -19.73 -42.28 -5.60
C GLN A 411 -19.50 -41.02 -6.43
N PRO A 412 -18.94 -41.12 -7.66
CA PRO A 412 -18.64 -39.96 -8.49
C PRO A 412 -19.91 -39.26 -9.01
N LEU A 413 -19.86 -37.93 -9.08
CA LEU A 413 -20.94 -37.07 -9.59
C LEU A 413 -20.54 -36.36 -10.89
N THR A 414 -21.49 -36.27 -11.81
CA THR A 414 -21.41 -35.41 -12.99
C THR A 414 -21.90 -34.00 -12.68
N THR A 415 -21.50 -33.01 -13.50
CA THR A 415 -21.97 -31.62 -13.39
C THR A 415 -23.50 -31.50 -13.39
N THR A 416 -24.20 -32.32 -14.19
CA THR A 416 -25.67 -32.33 -14.22
C THR A 416 -26.28 -32.84 -12.92
N GLN A 417 -25.66 -33.83 -12.28
CA GLN A 417 -26.10 -34.32 -10.96
C GLN A 417 -25.82 -33.27 -9.88
N MET A 418 -24.64 -32.62 -9.88
CA MET A 418 -24.36 -31.53 -8.95
C MET A 418 -25.36 -30.37 -9.11
N ALA A 419 -25.64 -29.95 -10.34
CA ALA A 419 -26.64 -28.90 -10.62
C ALA A 419 -28.03 -29.23 -10.07
N SER A 420 -28.39 -30.52 -10.00
CA SER A 420 -29.66 -30.98 -9.43
C SER A 420 -29.75 -30.88 -7.90
N LEU A 421 -28.61 -30.84 -7.20
CA LEU A 421 -28.58 -30.73 -5.74
C LEU A 421 -29.05 -29.36 -5.22
N GLY A 422 -28.99 -28.32 -6.06
CA GLY A 422 -29.38 -26.96 -5.67
C GLY A 422 -30.83 -26.86 -5.18
N GLU A 423 -31.76 -27.49 -5.88
CA GLU A 423 -33.20 -27.47 -5.53
C GLU A 423 -33.50 -28.26 -4.24
N THR A 424 -32.63 -29.20 -3.86
CA THR A 424 -32.70 -29.92 -2.58
C THR A 424 -31.85 -29.30 -1.47
N GLY A 425 -31.11 -28.22 -1.75
CA GLY A 425 -30.14 -27.62 -0.82
C GLY A 425 -28.98 -28.56 -0.45
N GLY A 426 -28.64 -29.50 -1.33
CA GLY A 426 -27.65 -30.55 -1.07
C GLY A 426 -26.21 -30.13 -1.35
N SER A 427 -25.27 -30.97 -0.91
CA SER A 427 -23.84 -30.76 -1.07
C SER A 427 -23.17 -31.86 -1.88
N PHE A 428 -22.00 -31.57 -2.44
CA PHE A 428 -21.06 -32.56 -2.97
C PHE A 428 -19.72 -32.47 -2.24
N TRP A 429 -18.88 -33.48 -2.41
CA TRP A 429 -17.55 -33.56 -1.79
C TRP A 429 -16.46 -33.36 -2.86
N ALA A 430 -15.51 -32.46 -2.58
CA ALA A 430 -14.44 -32.07 -3.49
C ALA A 430 -13.07 -32.03 -2.78
N SER A 431 -11.98 -32.12 -3.55
CA SER A 431 -10.63 -32.11 -2.98
C SER A 431 -10.24 -30.75 -2.40
N ARG A 432 -9.23 -30.74 -1.53
CA ARG A 432 -8.60 -29.49 -1.06
C ARG A 432 -8.03 -28.66 -2.22
N ASP A 433 -7.53 -29.29 -3.28
CA ASP A 433 -6.99 -28.59 -4.45
C ASP A 433 -8.10 -27.84 -5.21
N TRP A 434 -9.30 -28.43 -5.32
CA TRP A 434 -10.47 -27.76 -5.89
C TRP A 434 -10.77 -26.46 -5.13
N HIS A 435 -10.74 -26.50 -3.80
CA HIS A 435 -10.98 -25.32 -2.94
C HIS A 435 -9.93 -24.22 -3.11
N ILE A 436 -8.64 -24.60 -3.20
CA ILE A 436 -7.55 -23.64 -3.42
C ILE A 436 -7.68 -22.99 -4.79
N VAL A 437 -7.94 -23.79 -5.84
CA VAL A 437 -8.08 -23.26 -7.20
C VAL A 437 -9.35 -22.42 -7.34
N HIS A 438 -10.47 -22.80 -6.71
CA HIS A 438 -11.68 -21.98 -6.59
C HIS A 438 -11.36 -20.59 -6.03
N CYS A 439 -10.64 -20.49 -4.90
CA CYS A 439 -10.22 -19.20 -4.33
C CYS A 439 -9.35 -18.36 -5.29
N LEU A 440 -8.41 -19.00 -6.00
CA LEU A 440 -7.55 -18.30 -6.99
C LEU A 440 -8.35 -17.82 -8.22
N PHE A 441 -9.36 -18.57 -8.66
CA PHE A 441 -10.24 -18.17 -9.75
C PHE A 441 -11.23 -17.08 -9.31
N TYR A 442 -11.70 -17.07 -8.07
CA TYR A 442 -12.48 -15.94 -7.53
C TYR A 442 -11.68 -14.64 -7.47
N TRP A 443 -10.37 -14.69 -7.18
CA TRP A 443 -9.50 -13.52 -7.31
C TRP A 443 -9.36 -13.07 -8.78
N GLN A 444 -9.23 -14.00 -9.73
CA GLN A 444 -9.27 -13.66 -11.16
C GLN A 444 -10.61 -13.02 -11.55
N LYS A 445 -11.74 -13.52 -11.04
CA LYS A 445 -13.08 -12.95 -11.26
C LYS A 445 -13.11 -11.49 -10.82
N TYR A 446 -12.68 -11.20 -9.59
CA TYR A 446 -12.57 -9.83 -9.06
C TYR A 446 -11.77 -8.90 -10.00
N VAL A 447 -10.60 -9.34 -10.46
CA VAL A 447 -9.78 -8.57 -11.42
C VAL A 447 -10.50 -8.34 -12.76
N ARG A 448 -11.31 -9.31 -13.21
CA ARG A 448 -12.02 -9.29 -14.51
C ARG A 448 -13.34 -8.51 -14.51
N MET A 449 -13.91 -8.17 -13.35
CA MET A 449 -15.18 -7.42 -13.24
C MET A 449 -15.15 -6.08 -13.98
N ARG A 450 -14.02 -5.34 -13.93
CA ARG A 450 -13.83 -4.08 -14.70
C ARG A 450 -13.93 -4.23 -16.22
N GLU A 451 -13.60 -5.40 -16.75
CA GLU A 451 -13.51 -5.69 -18.20
C GLU A 451 -14.80 -6.32 -18.73
N THR A 452 -15.47 -7.11 -17.89
CA THR A 452 -16.65 -7.91 -18.27
C THR A 452 -17.97 -7.29 -17.80
N GLY A 453 -17.93 -6.40 -16.80
CA GLY A 453 -19.11 -5.82 -16.17
C GLY A 453 -19.93 -6.82 -15.34
N VAL A 454 -19.41 -8.04 -15.10
CA VAL A 454 -20.08 -8.99 -14.22
C VAL A 454 -19.98 -8.55 -12.76
N VAL A 455 -20.98 -8.93 -11.96
CA VAL A 455 -21.07 -8.63 -10.54
C VAL A 455 -20.52 -9.81 -9.72
N MET A 456 -19.84 -9.53 -8.62
CA MET A 456 -19.46 -10.55 -7.63
C MET A 456 -20.70 -10.97 -6.82
N GLU A 457 -20.85 -12.26 -6.58
CA GLU A 457 -21.92 -12.75 -5.73
C GLU A 457 -21.63 -12.40 -4.26
N GLU A 458 -22.66 -11.94 -3.55
CA GLU A 458 -22.60 -11.53 -2.15
C GLU A 458 -21.95 -12.58 -1.23
N ARG A 459 -22.19 -13.87 -1.47
CA ARG A 459 -21.57 -14.99 -0.74
C ARG A 459 -20.03 -14.95 -0.76
N PHE A 460 -19.44 -14.52 -1.86
CA PHE A 460 -18.00 -14.48 -2.10
C PHE A 460 -17.39 -13.09 -1.86
N ASP A 461 -18.21 -12.03 -1.95
CA ASP A 461 -17.85 -10.64 -1.67
C ASP A 461 -17.79 -10.33 -0.15
N SER A 462 -17.04 -11.14 0.62
CA SER A 462 -16.89 -10.95 2.06
C SER A 462 -15.48 -11.23 2.58
N ILE A 463 -15.07 -10.44 3.58
CA ILE A 463 -13.79 -10.65 4.28
C ILE A 463 -13.75 -11.99 5.04
N HIS A 464 -14.92 -12.57 5.37
CA HIS A 464 -15.00 -13.93 5.92
C HIS A 464 -14.51 -14.94 4.88
N HIS A 465 -15.04 -14.88 3.66
CA HIS A 465 -14.66 -15.79 2.58
C HIS A 465 -13.16 -15.69 2.24
N VAL A 466 -12.64 -14.46 2.12
CA VAL A 466 -11.19 -14.22 1.89
C VAL A 466 -10.32 -14.79 3.03
N ARG A 467 -10.76 -14.67 4.29
CA ARG A 467 -10.05 -15.25 5.45
C ARG A 467 -10.09 -16.78 5.45
N HIS A 468 -11.20 -17.39 5.02
CA HIS A 468 -11.30 -18.85 4.85
C HIS A 468 -10.28 -19.35 3.81
N CYS A 469 -10.27 -18.75 2.61
CA CYS A 469 -9.29 -19.04 1.56
C CYS A 469 -7.83 -18.88 2.05
N SER A 470 -7.53 -17.80 2.77
CA SER A 470 -6.17 -17.55 3.29
C SER A 470 -5.68 -18.65 4.25
N ARG A 471 -6.56 -19.20 5.10
CA ARG A 471 -6.22 -20.33 5.99
C ARG A 471 -5.96 -21.61 5.20
N LEU A 472 -6.81 -21.94 4.23
CA LEU A 472 -6.65 -23.15 3.40
C LEU A 472 -5.31 -23.16 2.66
N ILE A 473 -4.91 -22.03 2.08
CA ILE A 473 -3.66 -21.88 1.34
C ILE A 473 -2.43 -21.98 2.27
N ARG A 474 -2.50 -21.38 3.46
CA ARG A 474 -1.36 -21.30 4.40
C ARG A 474 -1.14 -22.56 5.24
N ASN A 475 -2.17 -23.37 5.46
CA ASN A 475 -2.04 -24.57 6.28
C ASN A 475 -1.33 -25.71 5.53
N PRO A 476 -0.36 -26.40 6.15
CA PRO A 476 0.28 -27.57 5.55
C PRO A 476 -0.73 -28.69 5.32
N VAL A 477 -0.45 -29.55 4.35
CA VAL A 477 -1.30 -30.70 3.99
C VAL A 477 -1.21 -31.75 5.10
N PRO A 478 -2.33 -32.24 5.65
CA PRO A 478 -2.32 -33.43 6.52
C PRO A 478 -1.81 -34.66 5.77
N ASP A 479 -1.19 -35.61 6.46
CA ASP A 479 -0.62 -36.84 5.85
C ASP A 479 -1.66 -37.82 5.25
N HIS A 480 -2.92 -37.39 5.09
CA HIS A 480 -4.02 -38.16 4.52
C HIS A 480 -4.84 -37.32 3.54
N PHE A 481 -5.32 -37.97 2.48
CA PHE A 481 -6.29 -37.38 1.56
C PHE A 481 -7.65 -37.26 2.26
N PHE A 482 -8.28 -36.09 2.15
CA PHE A 482 -9.64 -35.85 2.62
C PHE A 482 -10.38 -34.98 1.60
N LEU A 483 -11.70 -35.18 1.51
CA LEU A 483 -12.60 -34.31 0.78
C LEU A 483 -13.20 -33.26 1.72
N ILE A 484 -13.70 -32.18 1.16
CA ILE A 484 -14.39 -31.10 1.87
C ILE A 484 -15.79 -30.97 1.25
N GLU A 485 -16.81 -30.82 2.09
CA GLU A 485 -18.19 -30.63 1.68
C GLU A 485 -18.40 -29.24 1.05
N VAL A 486 -19.10 -29.20 -0.08
CA VAL A 486 -19.40 -28.00 -0.87
C VAL A 486 -20.91 -27.92 -1.13
N PRO A 487 -21.64 -26.97 -0.54
CA PRO A 487 -23.08 -26.85 -0.73
C PRO A 487 -23.41 -26.25 -2.11
N VAL A 488 -24.48 -26.76 -2.71
CA VAL A 488 -25.04 -26.26 -3.97
C VAL A 488 -26.24 -25.35 -3.66
N ARG A 489 -26.29 -24.18 -4.30
CA ARG A 489 -27.32 -23.15 -4.03
C ARG A 489 -28.12 -22.75 -5.28
N MET A 490 -29.36 -22.31 -5.08
CA MET A 490 -30.24 -21.78 -6.14
C MET A 490 -30.07 -20.27 -6.39
N ASN A 491 -29.44 -19.57 -5.45
CA ASN A 491 -28.99 -18.17 -5.55
C ASN A 491 -27.59 -18.10 -4.89
N SER A 492 -26.99 -16.91 -4.79
CA SER A 492 -25.66 -16.76 -4.19
C SER A 492 -25.59 -15.55 -3.26
N SER A 493 -26.65 -15.38 -2.45
CA SER A 493 -26.65 -14.49 -1.30
C SER A 493 -25.76 -15.03 -0.18
N MET A 494 -25.42 -14.18 0.81
CA MET A 494 -24.98 -14.72 2.09
C MET A 494 -26.16 -15.45 2.77
N ASP A 495 -25.86 -16.57 3.45
CA ASP A 495 -26.82 -17.23 4.32
C ASP A 495 -27.00 -16.38 5.59
N GLU A 496 -28.23 -16.28 6.12
CA GLU A 496 -28.47 -15.73 7.46
C GLU A 496 -28.02 -16.77 8.51
N GLU A 497 -26.84 -16.58 9.11
CA GLU A 497 -26.35 -17.31 10.31
C GLU A 497 -26.98 -16.80 11.62
#